data_AF-A0A7H8LUI0-F1
#
_entry.id   AF-A0A7H8LUI0-F1
#
_cell.length_a   1.000
_cell.length_b   1.000
_cell.length_c   1.000
_cell.angle_alpha   90.00
_cell.angle_beta   90.00
_cell.angle_gamma   90.00
#
_symmetry.space_group_name_H-M   'P 1'
#
loop_
_entity.id
_entity.type
_entity.pdbx_description
1 polymer ?
#
loop_
_entity_poly.entity_id
_entity_poly.type
_entity_poly.pdbx_seq_one_letter_code
_entity_poly.pdbx_strand_id
1 'polypeptide(L)'
;MAVLDELVAAGKAGAGTRRIAWLLFWGERAAGYADAHAMGLRDDDIVTAVRRGIWLRDYVTARRQSSHQEVLEAHAATGDAFAYACERRAGHDHAEAMELVLPGSSLLVPSQPVAEVPEPTIADRFEPVRARPRRVAPPVEIELGVGI
;
A
#
# COMPACT_ATOMS: atom_id res chain seq x y z
N MET A 1 12.34 -19.63 -10.52
CA MET A 1 11.76 -20.28 -11.73
C MET A 1 10.54 -19.53 -12.24
N ALA A 2 9.64 -19.02 -11.40
CA ALA A 2 8.41 -18.33 -11.81
C ALA A 2 8.59 -17.12 -12.76
N VAL A 3 9.65 -16.31 -12.60
CA VAL A 3 9.88 -15.10 -13.41
C VAL A 3 10.09 -15.40 -14.90
N LEU A 4 10.68 -16.55 -15.23
CA LEU A 4 10.97 -16.92 -16.61
C LEU A 4 9.68 -17.32 -17.36
N ASP A 5 8.77 -18.01 -16.67
CA ASP A 5 7.48 -18.42 -17.23
C ASP A 5 6.56 -17.21 -17.47
N GLU A 6 6.60 -16.21 -16.59
CA GLU A 6 5.88 -14.94 -16.75
C GLU A 6 6.39 -14.11 -17.94
N LEU A 7 7.71 -14.09 -18.17
CA LEU A 7 8.30 -13.41 -19.33
C LEU A 7 7.93 -14.07 -20.65
N VAL A 8 7.88 -15.41 -20.68
CA VAL A 8 7.45 -16.19 -21.85
C VAL A 8 5.95 -15.98 -22.11
N ALA A 9 5.12 -15.92 -21.07
CA ALA A 9 3.70 -15.61 -21.19
C ALA A 9 3.45 -14.17 -21.71
N ALA A 10 4.19 -13.19 -21.18
CA ALA A 10 4.11 -11.79 -21.62
C ALA A 10 4.53 -11.62 -23.08
N GLY A 11 5.59 -12.32 -23.52
CA GLY A 11 6.00 -12.34 -24.92
C GLY A 11 4.95 -12.97 -25.86
N LYS A 12 4.31 -14.07 -25.44
CA LYS A 12 3.21 -14.70 -26.19
C LYS A 12 1.95 -13.82 -26.27
N ALA A 13 1.75 -12.92 -25.29
CA ALA A 13 0.68 -11.93 -25.29
C ALA A 13 0.97 -10.68 -26.15
N GLY A 14 2.10 -10.65 -26.87
CA GLY A 14 2.46 -9.54 -27.77
C GLY A 14 3.18 -8.38 -27.09
N ALA A 15 3.69 -8.56 -25.87
CA ALA A 15 4.57 -7.57 -25.27
C ALA A 15 5.85 -7.45 -26.10
N GLY A 16 6.07 -6.29 -26.73
CA GLY A 16 7.27 -6.05 -27.52
C GLY A 16 8.55 -6.27 -26.72
N THR A 17 9.63 -6.71 -27.38
CA THR A 17 10.95 -7.04 -26.79
C THR A 17 11.50 -5.93 -25.89
N ARG A 18 11.14 -4.67 -26.19
CA ARG A 18 11.47 -3.49 -25.40
C ARG A 18 10.80 -3.49 -24.02
N ARG A 19 9.54 -3.94 -23.93
CA ARG A 19 8.75 -4.08 -22.69
C ARG A 19 9.26 -5.23 -21.82
N ILE A 20 9.69 -6.33 -22.45
CA ILE A 20 10.32 -7.47 -21.77
C ILE A 20 11.70 -7.08 -21.21
N ALA A 21 12.53 -6.39 -21.99
CA ALA A 21 13.80 -5.83 -21.52
C ALA A 21 13.60 -4.79 -20.41
N TRP A 22 12.51 -4.01 -20.48
CA TRP A 22 12.13 -3.05 -19.45
C TRP A 22 11.74 -3.75 -18.14
N LEU A 23 10.93 -4.81 -18.18
CA LEU A 23 10.55 -5.60 -17.00
C LEU A 23 11.76 -6.32 -16.37
N LEU A 24 12.66 -6.88 -17.19
CA LEU A 24 13.89 -7.53 -16.75
C LEU A 24 14.88 -6.55 -16.10
N PHE A 25 15.00 -5.33 -16.64
CA PHE A 25 15.86 -4.29 -16.08
C PHE A 25 15.30 -3.72 -14.75
N TRP A 26 14.01 -3.93 -14.45
CA TRP A 26 13.31 -3.25 -13.36
C TRP A 26 12.65 -4.16 -12.29
N GLY A 27 12.75 -5.50 -12.37
CA GLY A 27 12.52 -6.44 -11.25
C GLY A 27 11.32 -6.13 -10.35
N GLU A 28 11.56 -5.63 -9.12
CA GLU A 28 10.53 -5.26 -8.14
C GLU A 28 9.50 -4.25 -8.66
N ARG A 29 9.86 -3.42 -9.64
CA ARG A 29 8.96 -2.43 -10.22
C ARG A 29 7.92 -3.06 -11.15
N ALA A 30 8.10 -4.31 -11.59
CA ALA A 30 7.13 -5.01 -12.43
C ALA A 30 5.79 -5.23 -11.70
N ALA A 31 5.84 -5.56 -10.40
CA ALA A 31 4.64 -5.69 -9.56
C ALA A 31 3.91 -4.34 -9.43
N GLY A 32 4.64 -3.26 -9.14
CA GLY A 32 4.05 -1.91 -9.07
C GLY A 32 3.47 -1.45 -10.41
N TYR A 33 4.07 -1.84 -11.54
CA TYR A 33 3.52 -1.56 -12.86
C TYR A 33 2.24 -2.35 -13.14
N ALA A 34 2.21 -3.64 -12.80
CA ALA A 34 1.02 -4.47 -12.93
C ALA A 34 -0.13 -3.96 -12.06
N ASP A 35 0.16 -3.55 -10.81
CA ASP A 35 -0.82 -2.94 -9.91
C ASP A 35 -1.36 -1.61 -10.47
N ALA A 36 -0.48 -0.77 -11.03
CA ALA A 36 -0.86 0.49 -11.67
C ALA A 36 -1.80 0.25 -12.86
N HIS A 37 -1.49 -0.74 -13.69
CA HIS A 37 -2.34 -1.16 -14.82
C HIS A 37 -3.68 -1.72 -14.36
N ALA A 38 -3.69 -2.59 -13.35
CA ALA A 38 -4.90 -3.15 -12.77
C ALA A 38 -5.82 -2.06 -12.19
N MET A 39 -5.25 -0.95 -11.74
CA MET A 39 -5.98 0.24 -11.28
C MET A 39 -6.42 1.18 -12.42
N GLY A 40 -6.11 0.86 -13.68
CA GLY A 40 -6.47 1.66 -14.84
C GLY A 40 -5.65 2.95 -15.01
N LEU A 41 -4.44 3.03 -14.43
CA LEU A 41 -3.57 4.19 -14.62
C LEU A 41 -2.97 4.20 -16.04
N ARG A 42 -2.81 5.40 -16.60
CA ARG A 42 -2.25 5.58 -17.94
C ARG A 42 -0.76 5.31 -17.93
N ASP A 43 -0.25 4.69 -18.99
CA ASP A 43 1.18 4.41 -19.17
C ASP A 43 2.04 5.67 -19.03
N ASP A 44 1.59 6.80 -19.58
CA ASP A 44 2.33 8.07 -19.52
C ASP A 44 2.51 8.57 -18.08
N ASP A 45 1.50 8.41 -17.23
CA ASP A 45 1.54 8.85 -15.82
C ASP A 45 2.53 7.97 -15.02
N ILE A 46 2.50 6.66 -15.28
CA ILE A 46 3.39 5.67 -14.68
C ILE A 46 4.83 5.93 -15.08
N VAL A 47 5.09 6.13 -16.38
CA VAL A 47 6.41 6.46 -16.92
C VAL A 47 6.91 7.78 -16.34
N THR A 48 6.05 8.78 -16.19
CA THR A 48 6.42 10.08 -15.60
C THR A 48 6.85 9.92 -14.14
N ALA A 49 6.08 9.18 -13.33
CA ALA A 49 6.42 8.91 -11.93
C ALA A 49 7.78 8.20 -11.81
N VAL A 50 8.00 7.18 -12.64
CA VAL A 50 9.27 6.45 -12.74
C VAL A 50 10.44 7.37 -13.08
N ARG A 51 10.27 8.25 -14.07
CA ARG A 51 11.32 9.20 -14.48
C ARG A 51 11.64 10.23 -13.39
N ARG A 52 10.68 10.52 -12.52
CA ARG A 52 10.86 11.37 -11.34
C ARG A 52 11.52 10.64 -10.17
N GLY A 53 11.79 9.33 -10.29
CA GLY A 53 12.41 8.54 -9.24
C GLY A 53 11.41 7.92 -8.25
N ILE A 54 10.11 8.08 -8.47
CA ILE A 54 9.07 7.57 -7.58
C ILE A 54 8.99 6.05 -7.71
N TRP A 55 8.94 5.36 -6.57
CA TRP A 55 8.72 3.93 -6.53
C TRP A 55 7.27 3.63 -6.91
N LEU A 56 7.06 2.71 -7.85
CA LEU A 56 5.73 2.46 -8.41
C LEU A 56 4.72 1.96 -7.36
N ARG A 57 5.17 1.20 -6.36
CA ARG A 57 4.33 0.78 -5.24
C ARG A 57 3.80 1.97 -4.44
N ASP A 58 4.66 2.94 -4.16
CA ASP A 58 4.30 4.13 -3.39
C ASP A 58 3.42 5.05 -4.24
N TYR A 59 3.75 5.18 -5.52
CA TYR A 59 2.95 5.90 -6.50
C TYR A 59 1.52 5.34 -6.61
N VAL A 60 1.37 4.02 -6.76
CA VAL A 60 0.05 3.36 -6.79
C VAL A 60 -0.69 3.58 -5.48
N THR A 61 -0.02 3.45 -4.35
CA THR A 61 -0.61 3.68 -3.02
C THR A 61 -1.15 5.11 -2.91
N ALA A 62 -0.34 6.11 -3.32
CA ALA A 62 -0.72 7.52 -3.29
C ALA A 62 -1.87 7.82 -4.26
N ARG A 63 -1.87 7.22 -5.46
CA ARG A 63 -2.91 7.41 -6.48
C ARG A 63 -4.29 6.89 -6.08
N ARG A 64 -4.39 6.04 -5.05
CA ARG A 64 -5.69 5.64 -4.48
C ARG A 64 -6.41 6.78 -3.78
N GLN A 65 -5.67 7.77 -3.27
CA GLN A 65 -6.21 8.86 -2.47
C GLN A 65 -5.97 10.26 -3.07
N SER A 66 -5.09 10.36 -4.08
CA SER A 66 -4.64 11.63 -4.62
C SER A 66 -4.48 11.61 -6.13
N SER A 67 -4.56 12.79 -6.75
CA SER A 67 -4.37 12.96 -8.20
C SER A 67 -2.93 12.69 -8.62
N HIS A 68 -2.69 12.46 -9.92
CA HIS A 68 -1.32 12.33 -10.44
C HIS A 68 -0.46 13.55 -10.09
N GLN A 69 -1.00 14.75 -10.26
CA GLN A 69 -0.29 16.00 -10.04
C GLN A 69 0.11 16.18 -8.56
N GLU A 70 -0.83 15.90 -7.64
CA GLU A 70 -0.57 15.98 -6.20
C GLU A 70 0.58 15.05 -5.77
N VAL A 71 0.62 13.83 -6.32
CA VAL A 71 1.68 12.87 -5.98
C VAL A 71 3.05 13.32 -6.50
N LEU A 72 3.09 13.92 -7.69
CA LEU A 72 4.32 14.48 -8.24
C LEU A 72 4.81 15.70 -7.45
N GLU A 73 3.89 16.56 -7.05
CA GLU A 73 4.17 17.74 -6.23
C GLU A 73 4.70 17.35 -4.86
N ALA A 74 4.02 16.42 -4.18
CA ALA A 74 4.46 15.89 -2.90
C ALA A 74 5.85 15.27 -2.98
N HIS A 75 6.09 14.40 -3.97
CA HIS A 75 7.41 13.82 -4.14
C HIS A 75 8.50 14.86 -4.45
N ALA A 76 8.18 15.90 -5.24
CA ALA A 76 9.15 16.96 -5.53
C ALA A 76 9.50 17.79 -4.28
N ALA A 77 8.55 17.96 -3.35
CA ALA A 77 8.75 18.72 -2.12
C ALA A 77 9.44 17.90 -1.02
N THR A 78 9.08 16.63 -0.86
CA THR A 78 9.51 15.81 0.29
C THR A 78 10.50 14.70 -0.06
N GLY A 79 10.55 14.30 -1.33
CA GLY A 79 11.24 13.09 -1.77
C GLY A 79 10.52 11.79 -1.40
N ASP A 80 9.41 11.84 -0.67
CA ASP A 80 8.72 10.68 -0.13
C ASP A 80 7.21 10.71 -0.46
N ALA A 81 6.85 10.00 -1.53
CA ALA A 81 5.46 9.85 -1.95
C ALA A 81 4.67 8.89 -1.04
N PHE A 82 5.35 8.01 -0.30
CA PHE A 82 4.72 7.05 0.60
C PHE A 82 4.22 7.74 1.88
N ALA A 83 5.06 8.57 2.50
CA ALA A 83 4.66 9.39 3.65
C ALA A 83 3.43 10.23 3.31
N TYR A 84 3.45 10.90 2.15
CA TYR A 84 2.30 11.67 1.66
C TYR A 84 1.03 10.80 1.50
N ALA A 85 1.17 9.59 0.94
CA ALA A 85 0.04 8.67 0.80
C ALA A 85 -0.55 8.23 2.15
N CYS A 86 0.28 8.07 3.17
CA CYS A 86 -0.16 7.73 4.52
C CYS A 86 -1.04 8.84 5.11
N GLU A 87 -0.62 10.10 4.99
CA GLU A 87 -1.41 11.24 5.48
C GLU A 87 -2.73 11.40 4.74
N ARG A 88 -2.72 11.26 3.41
CA ARG A 88 -3.95 11.25 2.61
C ARG A 88 -4.90 10.12 3.00
N ARG A 89 -4.35 8.95 3.35
CA ARG A 89 -5.14 7.81 3.87
C ARG A 89 -5.68 8.06 5.28
N ALA A 90 -5.00 8.85 6.10
CA ALA A 90 -5.46 9.28 7.41
C ALA A 90 -6.63 10.28 7.34
N GLY A 91 -6.90 10.84 6.16
CA GLY A 91 -8.02 11.74 5.91
C GLY A 91 -7.63 13.21 5.79
N HIS A 92 -6.33 13.53 5.91
CA HIS A 92 -5.83 14.88 5.74
C HIS A 92 -6.01 15.35 4.29
N ASP A 93 -6.35 16.63 4.13
CA ASP A 93 -6.40 17.23 2.79
C ASP A 93 -4.99 17.36 2.17
N HIS A 94 -4.89 17.82 0.92
CA HIS A 94 -3.60 17.92 0.25
C HIS A 94 -2.64 18.89 0.99
N ALA A 95 -3.14 20.04 1.47
CA ALA A 95 -2.32 21.05 2.12
C ALA A 95 -1.85 20.58 3.50
N GLU A 96 -2.75 19.99 4.29
CA GLU A 96 -2.44 19.39 5.59
C GLU A 96 -1.42 18.26 5.46
N ALA A 97 -1.62 17.36 4.49
CA ALA A 97 -0.69 16.27 4.24
C ALA A 97 0.71 16.79 3.88
N MET A 98 0.79 17.81 3.00
CA MET A 98 2.05 18.44 2.62
C MET A 98 2.76 19.07 3.81
N GLU A 99 2.04 19.80 4.66
CA GLU A 99 2.61 20.37 5.88
C GLU A 99 3.19 19.27 6.77
N LEU A 100 2.50 18.16 6.98
CA LEU A 100 2.98 17.07 7.84
C LEU A 100 4.20 16.33 7.29
N VAL A 101 4.31 16.18 5.97
CA VAL A 101 5.40 15.41 5.34
C VAL A 101 6.62 16.23 4.97
N LEU A 102 6.56 17.55 5.07
CA LEU A 102 7.69 18.42 4.78
C LEU A 102 8.85 18.20 5.79
N PRO A 103 10.10 18.13 5.32
CA PRO A 103 11.25 18.05 6.22
C PRO A 103 11.33 19.32 7.07
N GLY A 104 11.11 19.21 8.38
CA GLY A 104 11.16 20.33 9.31
C GLY A 104 9.83 20.66 10.02
N SER A 105 8.74 20.00 9.65
CA SER A 105 7.41 20.22 10.24
C SER A 105 7.25 19.69 11.67
N SER A 106 8.31 19.08 12.22
CA SER A 106 8.40 18.69 13.64
C SER A 106 8.41 19.89 14.62
N LEU A 107 8.26 21.13 14.16
CA LEU A 107 8.37 22.33 15.00
C LEU A 107 7.05 22.93 15.49
N LEU A 108 5.88 22.38 15.11
CA LEU A 108 4.59 22.96 15.50
C LEU A 108 3.51 21.96 15.92
N VAL A 109 3.87 20.79 16.44
CA VAL A 109 2.97 20.14 17.40
C VAL A 109 3.27 20.80 18.75
N PRO A 110 2.46 21.74 19.27
CA PRO A 110 2.53 22.04 20.69
C PRO A 110 2.34 20.70 21.38
N SER A 111 3.37 20.24 22.10
CA SER A 111 3.22 19.11 23.00
C SER A 111 2.05 19.45 23.90
N GLN A 112 0.88 18.89 23.57
CA GLN A 112 -0.22 18.83 24.52
C GLN A 112 0.43 18.25 25.79
N PRO A 113 0.32 18.92 26.95
CA PRO A 113 0.82 18.33 28.18
C PRO A 113 0.15 16.96 28.26
N VAL A 114 0.97 15.91 28.16
CA VAL A 114 0.50 14.55 28.31
C VAL A 114 -0.12 14.55 29.69
N ALA A 115 -1.46 14.55 29.75
CA ALA A 115 -2.16 14.36 31.01
C ALA A 115 -1.55 13.10 31.59
N GLU A 116 -0.90 13.22 32.76
CA GLU A 116 -0.27 12.10 33.44
C GLU A 116 -1.29 10.98 33.51
N VAL A 117 -1.19 10.00 32.61
CA VAL A 117 -1.95 8.78 32.71
C VAL A 117 -1.33 8.09 33.92
N PRO A 118 -2.06 7.94 35.04
CA PRO A 118 -1.50 7.32 36.22
C PRO A 118 -0.98 5.95 35.81
N GLU A 119 0.29 5.66 36.12
CA GLU A 119 0.90 4.38 35.79
C GLU A 119 -0.01 3.27 36.30
N PRO A 120 -0.48 2.35 35.43
CA PRO A 120 -1.30 1.24 35.89
C PRO A 120 -0.46 0.41 36.85
N THR A 121 -0.89 0.38 38.11
CA THR A 121 -0.33 -0.49 39.13
C THR A 121 -0.32 -1.93 38.63
N ILE A 122 0.75 -2.67 38.91
CA ILE A 122 0.96 -4.08 38.48
C ILE A 122 -0.26 -4.97 38.79
N ALA A 123 -1.07 -4.61 39.79
CA ALA A 123 -2.30 -5.28 40.16
C ALA A 123 -3.39 -5.31 39.07
N ASP A 124 -3.45 -4.33 38.16
CA ASP A 124 -4.48 -4.26 37.11
C ASP A 124 -4.14 -5.10 35.86
N ARG A 125 -2.95 -5.72 35.82
CA ARG A 125 -2.44 -6.39 34.61
C ARG A 125 -2.86 -7.85 34.46
N PHE A 126 -3.56 -8.41 35.45
CA PHE A 126 -3.96 -9.82 35.47
C PHE A 126 -5.46 -9.98 35.67
N GLU A 127 -6.24 -9.62 34.65
CA GLU A 127 -7.54 -10.25 34.49
C GLU A 127 -7.32 -11.70 34.01
N PRO A 128 -7.78 -12.73 34.76
CA PRO A 128 -7.66 -14.11 34.31
C PRO A 128 -8.48 -14.28 33.03
N VAL A 129 -7.80 -14.68 31.96
CA VAL A 129 -8.39 -14.98 30.66
C VAL A 129 -9.51 -16.01 30.85
N ARG A 130 -10.76 -15.53 30.83
CA ARG A 130 -11.93 -16.42 30.90
C ARG A 130 -11.89 -17.33 29.68
N ALA A 131 -11.73 -18.63 29.92
CA ALA A 131 -11.71 -19.64 28.89
C ALA A 131 -12.99 -19.54 28.04
N ARG A 132 -12.84 -19.23 26.75
CA ARG A 132 -13.97 -19.23 25.82
C ARG A 132 -14.50 -20.65 25.69
N PRO A 133 -15.82 -20.88 25.82
CA PRO A 133 -16.39 -22.20 25.55
C PRO A 133 -16.15 -22.55 24.08
N ARG A 134 -15.53 -23.73 23.85
CA ARG A 134 -15.37 -24.30 22.51
C ARG A 134 -16.76 -24.50 21.91
N ARG A 135 -17.06 -23.78 20.81
CA ARG A 135 -18.21 -24.11 19.97
C ARG A 135 -17.97 -25.49 19.38
N VAL A 136 -18.77 -26.47 19.81
CA VAL A 136 -18.88 -27.76 19.14
C VAL A 136 -19.65 -27.51 17.84
N ALA A 137 -19.02 -27.78 16.70
CA ALA A 137 -19.70 -27.69 15.41
C ALA A 137 -20.74 -28.81 15.30
N PRO A 138 -21.95 -28.53 14.75
CA PRO A 138 -22.94 -29.57 14.51
C PRO A 138 -22.44 -30.55 13.42
N PRO A 139 -22.86 -31.81 13.47
CA PRO A 139 -22.53 -32.80 12.44
C PRO A 139 -23.11 -32.37 11.09
N VAL A 140 -22.27 -32.43 10.05
CA VAL A 140 -22.68 -32.18 8.66
C VAL A 140 -23.23 -33.48 8.10
N GLU A 141 -24.54 -33.54 7.87
CA GLU A 141 -25.15 -34.63 7.10
C GLU A 141 -24.83 -34.41 5.62
N ILE A 142 -24.09 -35.36 5.02
CA ILE A 142 -23.76 -35.36 3.60
C ILE A 142 -24.82 -36.21 2.90
N GLU A 143 -25.81 -35.56 2.28
CA GLU A 143 -26.73 -36.24 1.36
C GLU A 143 -25.98 -36.56 0.05
N LEU A 144 -25.61 -37.82 -0.11
CA LEU A 144 -25.11 -38.38 -1.37
C LEU A 144 -26.29 -38.61 -2.32
N GLY A 145 -26.64 -37.59 -3.10
CA GLY A 145 -27.56 -37.71 -4.22
C GLY A 145 -26.95 -38.58 -5.33
N VAL A 146 -27.31 -39.86 -5.35
CA VAL A 146 -27.09 -40.76 -6.49
C VAL A 146 -28.28 -40.61 -7.44
N GLY A 147 -28.09 -39.86 -8.53
CA GLY A 147 -28.99 -39.87 -9.68
C GLY A 147 -28.60 -41.01 -10.62
N ILE A 148 -29.56 -41.89 -10.90
CA ILE A 148 -29.49 -42.98 -11.90
C ILE A 148 -30.31 -42.54 -13.12
#